data_AF-A0A6B0BJX2-F1
#
_entry.id   AF-A0A6B0BJX2-F1
#
_cell.length_a   1.000
_cell.length_b   1.000
_cell.length_c   1.000
_cell.angle_alpha   90.00
_cell.angle_beta   90.00
_cell.angle_gamma   90.00
#
_symmetry.space_group_name_H-M   'P 1'
#
loop_
_entity.id
_entity.type
_entity.pdbx_description
1 polymer ?
#
loop_
_entity_poly.entity_id
_entity_poly.type
_entity_poly.pdbx_seq_one_letter_code
_entity_poly.pdbx_strand_id
1 'polypeptide(L)' 'MKKELLEWIISIAVAFVILFIVGKFIVTPYTIKGESMDPTLKDGERVAVNIIGYKTGGLEKGNVVV' A
#
# COMPACT_ATOMS: atom_id res chain seq x y z
N MET A 1 -17.06 6.74 -31.37
CA MET A 1 -16.20 7.91 -31.13
C MET A 1 -16.51 8.66 -29.82
N LYS A 2 -17.50 9.57 -29.72
CA LYS A 2 -17.72 10.34 -28.46
C LYS A 2 -18.11 9.47 -27.25
N LYS A 3 -18.92 8.43 -27.47
CA LYS A 3 -19.34 7.47 -26.41
C LYS A 3 -18.18 6.62 -25.92
N GLU A 4 -17.39 6.07 -26.83
CA GLU A 4 -16.23 5.25 -26.50
C GLU A 4 -15.19 6.05 -25.71
N LEU A 5 -14.91 7.30 -26.10
CA LEU A 5 -14.01 8.16 -25.33
C LEU A 5 -14.52 8.37 -23.89
N LEU A 6 -15.84 8.49 -23.70
CA LEU A 6 -16.45 8.64 -22.38
C LEU A 6 -16.30 7.37 -21.53
N GLU A 7 -16.52 6.20 -22.13
CA GLU A 7 -16.34 4.90 -21.46
C GLU A 7 -14.88 4.67 -21.05
N TRP A 8 -13.93 5.05 -21.89
CA TRP A 8 -12.50 5.02 -21.56
C TRP A 8 -12.16 5.93 -20.38
N ILE A 9 -12.67 7.16 -20.37
CA ILE A 9 -12.44 8.11 -19.27
C ILE A 9 -13.01 7.56 -17.96
N ILE A 10 -14.24 7.04 -17.98
CA ILE A 10 -14.87 6.44 -16.79
C ILE A 10 -14.05 5.25 -16.29
N SER A 11 -13.60 4.38 -17.20
CA SER A 11 -12.79 3.21 -16.85
C SER A 11 -11.47 3.61 -16.17
N ILE A 12 -10.78 4.61 -16.72
CA ILE A 12 -9.54 5.15 -16.14
C ILE A 12 -9.81 5.80 -14.78
N ALA A 13 -10.88 6.59 -14.66
CA ALA A 13 -11.26 7.22 -13.40
C ALA A 13 -11.52 6.18 -12.30
N VAL A 14 -12.25 5.09 -12.61
CA VAL A 14 -12.49 3.99 -11.68
C VAL A 14 -11.17 3.31 -11.28
N ALA A 15 -10.26 3.08 -12.22
CA ALA A 15 -8.95 2.51 -11.92
C ALA A 15 -8.15 3.39 -10.94
N PHE A 16 -8.14 4.70 -11.12
CA PHE A 16 -7.49 5.63 -10.18
C PHE A 16 -8.13 5.61 -8.80
N VAL A 17 -9.46 5.55 -8.71
CA VAL A 17 -10.17 5.42 -7.42
C VAL A 17 -9.76 4.14 -6.71
N ILE A 18 -9.70 3.01 -7.42
CA ILE A 18 -9.26 1.73 -6.85
C ILE A 18 -7.81 1.83 -6.38
N LEU A 19 -6.90 2.35 -7.20
CA LEU A 19 -5.49 2.53 -6.82
C LEU A 19 -5.33 3.42 -5.59
N PHE A 20 -6.11 4.49 -5.49
CA PHE A 20 -6.10 5.38 -4.33
C PHE A 20 -6.57 4.65 -3.06
N ILE A 21 -7.63 3.85 -3.16
CA ILE A 21 -8.13 3.06 -2.02
C ILE A 21 -7.09 2.02 -1.59
N VAL A 22 -6.53 1.27 -2.55
CA VAL A 22 -5.51 0.24 -2.28
C VAL A 22 -4.28 0.84 -1.62
N GLY A 23 -3.72 1.91 -2.20
CA GLY A 23 -2.49 2.54 -1.71
C GLY A 23 -2.65 3.24 -0.36
N LYS A 24 -3.84 3.80 -0.07
CA LYS A 24 -4.07 4.55 1.17
C LYS A 24 -4.59 3.68 2.32
N PHE A 25 -5.39 2.67 2.03
CA PHE A 25 -6.12 1.92 3.07
C PHE A 25 -5.72 0.46 3.19
N ILE A 26 -5.12 -0.15 2.15
CA ILE A 26 -4.78 -1.58 2.15
C ILE A 26 -3.28 -1.77 2.37
N VAL A 27 -2.46 -1.29 1.44
CA VAL A 27 -1.01 -1.49 1.44
C VAL A 27 -0.31 -0.19 1.08
N THR A 28 0.66 0.20 1.90
CA THR A 28 1.51 1.36 1.61
C THR A 28 2.99 0.93 1.53
N PRO A 29 3.71 1.28 0.46
CA PRO A 29 5.14 1.03 0.37
C PRO A 29 5.91 1.96 1.32
N TYR A 30 6.87 1.41 2.05
CA TYR A 30 7.80 2.16 2.90
C TYR A 30 9.23 1.79 2.58
N THR A 31 10.13 2.76 2.70
CA THR A 31 11.57 2.53 2.63
C THR A 31 12.14 2.59 4.03
N ILE A 32 12.85 1.52 4.42
CA ILE A 32 13.52 1.45 5.72
C ILE A 32 14.70 2.42 5.72
N LYS A 33 14.83 3.16 6.83
CA LYS A 33 15.94 4.09 7.08
C LYS A 33 16.60 3.71 8.40
N GLY A 34 17.90 3.47 8.35
CA GLY A 34 18.73 3.08 9.49
C GLY A 34 18.91 1.57 9.64
N GLU A 35 19.82 1.20 10.54
CA GLU A 35 20.30 -0.18 10.71
C GLU A 35 19.70 -0.90 11.93
N SER A 36 18.76 -0.26 12.66
CA SER A 36 18.20 -0.80 13.91
C SER A 36 17.47 -2.14 13.76
N MET A 37 17.08 -2.49 12.54
CA MET A 37 16.38 -3.72 12.21
C MET A 37 17.28 -4.73 11.48
N ASP A 38 18.58 -4.47 11.33
CA ASP A 38 19.52 -5.44 10.76
C ASP A 38 19.65 -6.67 11.70
N PRO A 39 19.60 -7.91 11.18
CA PRO A 39 19.61 -8.31 9.76
C PRO A 39 18.22 -8.53 9.15
N THR A 40 17.15 -8.26 9.89
CA THR A 40 15.77 -8.54 9.47
C THR A 40 15.31 -7.61 8.35
N LEU A 41 15.61 -6.31 8.45
CA LEU A 41 15.33 -5.31 7.43
C LEU A 41 16.55 -4.41 7.25
N LYS A 42 17.00 -4.26 6.00
CA LYS A 42 18.20 -3.49 5.69
C LYS A 42 17.88 -2.04 5.35
N ASP A 43 18.85 -1.16 5.59
CA ASP A 43 18.75 0.23 5.15
C ASP A 43 18.51 0.30 3.64
N GLY A 44 17.57 1.14 3.22
CA GLY A 44 17.17 1.28 1.82
C GLY A 44 16.23 0.18 1.29
N GLU A 45 15.92 -0.84 2.08
CA GLU A 45 14.97 -1.89 1.70
C GLU A 45 13.54 -1.33 1.60
N ARG A 46 12.80 -1.77 0.57
CA ARG A 46 11.41 -1.37 0.33
C ARG A 46 10.48 -2.48 0.80
N VAL A 47 9.62 -2.15 1.75
CA VAL A 47 8.64 -3.07 2.34
C VAL A 47 7.22 -2.61 2.03
N ALA A 48 6.29 -3.56 1.97
CA ALA A 48 4.87 -3.31 1.81
C ALA A 48 4.18 -3.46 3.17
N VAL A 49 3.67 -2.36 3.73
CA VAL A 49 3.02 -2.35 5.05
C VAL A 49 1.53 -2.59 4.89
N ASN A 50 1.00 -3.60 5.59
CA ASN A 50 -0.43 -3.93 5.60
C ASN A 50 -1.18 -3.07 6.64
N ILE A 51 -2.03 -2.15 6.17
CA ILE A 51 -2.79 -1.25 7.04
C ILE A 51 -4.07 -1.92 7.56
N ILE A 52 -4.71 -2.77 6.74
CA ILE A 52 -5.96 -3.44 7.14
C ILE A 52 -5.73 -4.43 8.27
N GLY A 53 -4.66 -5.22 8.17
CA GLY A 53 -4.33 -6.25 9.18
C GLY A 53 -4.30 -5.68 10.60
N TYR A 54 -3.64 -4.51 10.76
CA TYR A 54 -3.62 -3.79 12.03
C TYR A 54 -5.02 -3.35 12.50
N LYS A 55 -5.86 -2.83 11.60
CA LYS A 55 -7.18 -2.28 11.94
C LYS A 55 -8.22 -3.35 12.25
N THR A 56 -8.16 -4.52 11.62
CA THR A 56 -9.19 -5.57 11.75
C THR A 56 -8.75 -6.77 12.58
N GLY A 57 -7.45 -7.12 12.55
CA GLY A 57 -6.89 -8.30 13.22
C GLY A 57 -6.13 -8.00 14.51
N GLY A 58 -5.90 -6.73 14.84
CA GLY A 58 -5.10 -6.33 15.99
C GLY A 58 -3.60 -6.56 15.79
N LEU A 59 -2.83 -6.47 16.88
CA LEU A 59 -1.39 -6.70 16.89
C LEU A 59 -1.07 -8.02 17.58
N GLU A 60 -0.24 -8.83 16.94
CA GLU A 60 0.28 -10.08 17.49
C GLU A 60 1.77 -9.97 17.82
N LYS A 61 2.23 -10.78 18.77
CA LYS A 61 3.66 -10.88 19.08
C LYS A 61 4.41 -11.36 17.84
N GLY A 62 5.43 -10.61 17.44
CA GLY A 62 6.22 -10.88 16.24
C GLY A 62 5.85 -10.00 15.04
N ASN A 63 4.82 -9.15 15.13
CA ASN A 63 4.58 -8.14 14.10
C ASN A 63 5.60 -6.99 14.19
N VAL A 64 6.09 -6.56 13.01
CA VAL A 64 6.88 -5.33 12.85
C VAL A 64 5.92 -4.22 12.45
N VAL A 65 5.91 -3.13 13.23
CA VAL A 65 5.00 -1.99 13.06
C VAL A 65 5.77 -0.73 12.68
N VAL A 66 5.13 0.16 11.93
CA VAL A 66 5.66 1.48 11.51
C VAL A 66 4.98 2.58 12.29
#